data_AF-A0A067YRY1-F1
#
_entry.id   AF-A0A067YRY1-F1
#
_cell.length_a   1.000
_cell.length_b   1.000
_cell.length_c   1.000
_cell.angle_alpha   90.00
_cell.angle_beta   90.00
_cell.angle_gamma   90.00
#
_symmetry.space_group_name_H-M   'P 1'
#
loop_
_entity.id
_entity.type
_entity.pdbx_description
1 polymer ?
#
loop_
_entity_poly.entity_id
_entity_poly.type
_entity_poly.pdbx_seq_one_letter_code
_entity_poly.pdbx_strand_id
1 'polypeptide(L)'
;MLARATVLALVGSAAAFSPMMSMETGRRQVVQAGAAAAVAAPLLRANPAAAGMDKSGRAPVITIFDHRGCNRGGPNKEYTGAKAGGKDDEMCVKVQSVKIAASEARAAAQLAESISLKAKGIDGSYTGKA
;
A
#
# COMPACT_ATOMS: atom_id res chain seq x y z
N MET A 1 48.26 -31.72 17.86
CA MET A 1 46.90 -32.22 17.54
C MET A 1 46.07 -31.06 17.00
N LEU A 2 46.30 -30.73 15.73
CA LEU A 2 45.75 -29.57 15.03
C LEU A 2 45.15 -30.10 13.72
N ALA A 3 43.91 -30.58 13.75
CA ALA A 3 43.22 -31.08 12.57
C ALA A 3 41.71 -31.11 12.83
N ARG A 4 41.00 -29.98 12.70
CA ARG A 4 39.52 -29.93 12.60
C ARG A 4 38.88 -28.58 12.26
N ALA A 5 39.49 -27.72 11.44
CA ALA A 5 38.91 -26.39 11.19
C ALA A 5 38.87 -25.87 9.74
N THR A 6 39.18 -26.66 8.71
CA THR A 6 39.34 -26.09 7.35
C THR A 6 38.86 -26.98 6.20
N VAL A 7 37.57 -27.30 6.10
CA VAL A 7 36.90 -27.61 4.81
C VAL A 7 35.38 -27.43 4.97
N LEU A 8 34.82 -26.28 4.56
CA LEU A 8 33.57 -26.18 3.73
C LEU A 8 33.20 -24.71 3.39
N ALA A 9 34.18 -23.82 3.26
CA ALA A 9 33.99 -22.46 2.75
C ALA A 9 34.23 -22.40 1.23
N LEU A 10 33.64 -23.32 0.46
CA LEU A 10 33.83 -23.37 -1.00
C LEU A 10 32.58 -23.85 -1.78
N VAL A 11 31.40 -23.33 -1.44
CA VAL A 11 30.23 -23.38 -2.35
C VAL A 11 29.57 -22.00 -2.36
N GLY A 12 30.28 -21.04 -2.97
CA GLY A 12 29.79 -19.72 -3.27
C GLY A 12 29.79 -19.48 -4.77
N SER A 13 28.58 -19.25 -5.32
CA SER A 13 28.28 -18.38 -6.47
C SER A 13 28.65 -18.84 -7.89
N ALA A 14 27.65 -19.28 -8.64
CA ALA A 14 27.42 -18.84 -10.03
C ALA A 14 26.01 -19.22 -10.52
N ALA A 15 25.36 -18.28 -11.21
CA ALA A 15 24.13 -18.40 -12.03
C ALA A 15 22.82 -18.64 -11.24
N ALA A 16 21.96 -17.66 -10.96
CA ALA A 16 21.43 -16.63 -11.86
C ALA A 16 20.98 -17.20 -13.22
N PHE A 17 19.88 -17.94 -13.23
CA PHE A 17 18.93 -17.94 -14.34
C PHE A 17 17.52 -18.24 -13.80
N SER A 18 16.64 -17.26 -13.90
CA SER A 18 15.21 -17.46 -13.72
C SER A 18 14.63 -18.05 -15.00
N PRO A 19 14.01 -19.25 -14.96
CA PRO A 19 12.82 -19.50 -15.73
C PRO A 19 11.63 -19.41 -14.77
N MET A 20 10.87 -18.33 -14.92
CA MET A 20 9.44 -18.31 -14.63
C MET A 20 8.79 -19.50 -15.33
N MET A 21 8.23 -20.46 -14.60
CA MET A 21 7.10 -21.31 -14.99
C MET A 21 6.70 -22.26 -13.84
N SER A 22 5.44 -22.14 -13.41
CA SER A 22 4.69 -23.05 -12.52
C SER A 22 4.97 -23.02 -11.01
N MET A 23 4.41 -22.04 -10.31
CA MET A 23 4.14 -22.13 -8.87
C MET A 23 2.90 -23.01 -8.60
N GLU A 24 2.94 -24.26 -9.07
CA GLU A 24 1.99 -25.31 -8.68
C GLU A 24 2.70 -26.39 -7.84
N THR A 25 3.59 -25.99 -6.93
CA THR A 25 3.93 -26.86 -5.79
C THR A 25 2.88 -26.61 -4.72
N GLY A 26 1.81 -27.39 -4.82
CA GLY A 26 0.62 -27.27 -3.98
C GLY A 26 0.96 -27.16 -2.50
N ARG A 27 0.26 -26.27 -1.81
CA ARG A 27 0.31 -26.04 -0.35
C ARG A 27 0.20 -27.32 0.50
N ARG A 28 -0.17 -28.45 -0.13
CA ARG A 28 -0.30 -29.78 0.46
C ARG A 28 1.04 -30.52 0.61
N GLN A 29 2.07 -30.22 -0.19
CA GLN A 29 3.37 -30.91 -0.12
C GLN A 29 4.23 -30.45 1.07
N VAL A 30 4.06 -29.19 1.52
CA VAL A 30 4.71 -28.64 2.72
C VAL A 30 4.10 -29.20 4.03
N VAL A 31 2.88 -29.74 3.97
CA VAL A 31 2.13 -30.24 5.15
C VAL A 31 2.59 -31.64 5.59
N GLN A 32 3.34 -32.39 4.78
CA GLN A 32 3.80 -33.73 5.14
C GLN A 32 5.11 -33.78 5.94
N ALA A 33 5.81 -32.66 6.15
CA ALA A 33 6.95 -32.58 7.06
C ALA A 33 6.43 -32.40 8.51
N GLY A 34 6.00 -33.52 9.11
CA GLY A 34 5.22 -33.65 10.35
C GLY A 34 5.81 -33.15 11.67
N ALA A 35 6.66 -32.11 11.69
CA ALA A 35 7.14 -31.47 12.91
C ALA A 35 6.93 -29.94 12.95
N ALA A 36 6.79 -29.27 11.79
CA ALA A 36 6.59 -27.81 11.73
C ALA A 36 5.11 -27.38 11.81
N ALA A 37 4.18 -28.31 11.59
CA ALA A 37 2.74 -28.01 11.52
C ALA A 37 2.10 -27.66 12.88
N ALA A 38 2.64 -28.14 14.00
CA ALA A 38 2.08 -27.87 15.32
C ALA A 38 2.37 -26.44 15.82
N VAL A 39 3.52 -25.88 15.44
CA VAL A 39 3.91 -24.49 15.78
C VAL A 39 3.20 -23.47 14.88
N ALA A 40 2.87 -23.87 13.64
CA ALA A 40 2.12 -23.03 12.71
C ALA A 40 0.58 -23.19 12.84
N ALA A 41 0.07 -24.13 13.63
CA ALA A 41 -1.37 -24.39 13.75
C ALA A 41 -2.21 -23.16 14.17
N PRO A 42 -1.75 -22.25 15.06
CA PRO A 42 -2.50 -21.03 15.36
C PRO A 42 -2.50 -20.01 14.21
N LEU A 43 -1.44 -20.00 13.38
CA LEU A 43 -1.30 -19.14 12.19
C LEU A 43 -2.10 -19.67 10.99
N LEU A 44 -2.40 -20.97 10.96
CA LEU A 44 -3.21 -21.63 9.93
C LEU A 44 -4.70 -21.63 10.25
N ARG A 45 -5.13 -21.04 11.38
CA ARG A 45 -6.55 -20.72 11.56
C ARG A 45 -6.91 -19.73 10.46
N ALA A 46 -7.64 -20.22 9.47
CA ALA A 46 -8.35 -19.43 8.49
C ALA A 46 -9.45 -18.63 9.20
N ASN A 47 -9.05 -17.69 10.06
CA ASN A 47 -9.88 -16.56 10.35
C ASN A 47 -9.71 -15.69 9.11
N PRO A 48 -10.66 -15.65 8.16
CA PRO A 48 -10.58 -14.68 7.09
C PRO A 48 -10.36 -13.34 7.76
N ALA A 49 -9.36 -12.57 7.32
CA ALA A 49 -9.20 -11.21 7.79
C ALA A 49 -10.53 -10.50 7.47
N ALA A 50 -11.39 -10.39 8.48
CA ALA A 50 -12.67 -9.73 8.35
C ALA A 50 -12.34 -8.25 8.26
N ALA A 51 -12.15 -7.77 7.03
CA ALA A 51 -12.07 -6.35 6.71
C ALA A 51 -13.46 -5.74 6.88
N GLY A 52 -13.96 -5.74 8.12
CA GLY A 52 -15.18 -5.06 8.50
C GLY A 52 -14.94 -3.57 8.56
N MET A 53 -15.96 -2.78 8.19
CA MET A 53 -15.95 -1.34 8.43
C MET A 53 -15.91 -1.08 9.94
N ASP A 54 -14.85 -0.45 10.41
CA ASP A 54 -14.59 -0.17 11.83
C ASP A 54 -15.41 1.02 12.40
N LYS A 55 -16.18 1.71 11.55
CA LYS A 55 -16.97 2.91 11.88
C LYS A 55 -16.15 4.06 12.46
N SER A 56 -14.83 4.05 12.31
CA SER A 56 -13.94 5.07 12.85
C SER A 56 -14.05 6.42 12.12
N GLY A 57 -14.69 6.41 10.93
CA GLY A 57 -14.74 7.56 10.02
C GLY A 57 -13.38 7.88 9.41
N ARG A 58 -12.42 6.95 9.46
CA ARG A 58 -11.10 7.13 8.85
C ARG A 58 -11.10 6.70 7.39
N ALA A 59 -10.41 7.46 6.57
CA ALA A 59 -10.19 7.15 5.18
C ALA A 59 -8.73 7.43 4.80
N PRO A 60 -8.20 6.78 3.74
CA PRO A 60 -6.91 7.13 3.18
C PRO A 60 -6.99 8.49 2.48
N VAL A 61 -6.26 9.47 3.01
CA VAL A 61 -5.98 10.75 2.36
C VAL A 61 -4.71 10.58 1.54
N ILE A 62 -4.83 10.73 0.23
CA ILE A 62 -3.74 10.57 -0.73
C ILE A 62 -3.36 11.94 -1.25
N THR A 63 -2.07 12.27 -1.17
CA THR A 63 -1.51 13.46 -1.81
C THR A 63 -0.41 13.02 -2.77
N ILE A 64 -0.62 13.34 -4.05
CA ILE A 64 0.34 13.07 -5.11
C ILE A 64 1.15 14.33 -5.36
N PHE A 65 2.44 14.27 -5.07
CA PHE A 65 3.38 15.34 -5.31
C PHE A 65 4.18 15.01 -6.57
N ASP A 66 3.80 15.62 -7.69
CA ASP A 66 4.67 15.70 -8.86
C ASP A 66 5.39 17.06 -8.81
N HIS A 67 6.54 17.09 -8.13
CA HIS A 67 7.27 18.32 -7.84
C HIS A 67 8.55 18.44 -8.68
N ARG A 68 8.56 17.85 -9.88
CA ARG A 68 9.69 17.99 -10.82
C ARG A 68 9.95 19.46 -11.14
N GLY A 69 11.18 19.92 -10.90
CA GLY A 69 11.58 21.32 -11.07
C GLY A 69 11.09 22.28 -9.98
N CYS A 70 10.43 21.80 -8.92
CA CYS A 70 9.93 22.65 -7.85
C CYS A 70 11.07 23.11 -6.94
N ASN A 71 11.35 24.42 -6.92
CA ASN A 71 12.34 25.00 -6.02
C ASN A 71 11.69 25.46 -4.71
N ARG A 72 11.26 24.50 -3.88
CA ARG A 72 10.59 24.74 -2.58
C ARG A 72 11.53 25.35 -1.51
N GLY A 73 12.81 25.58 -1.82
CA GLY A 73 13.79 26.15 -0.89
C GLY A 73 14.37 25.15 0.11
N GLY A 74 14.31 23.85 -0.19
CA GLY A 74 14.92 22.79 0.62
C GLY A 74 14.84 21.41 -0.05
N PRO A 75 15.56 20.40 0.48
CA PRO A 75 15.53 19.04 -0.08
C PRO A 75 14.17 18.36 0.20
N ASN A 76 13.72 17.53 -0.75
CA ASN A 76 12.60 16.59 -0.57
C ASN A 76 13.01 15.54 0.47
N LYS A 77 12.67 15.78 1.74
CA LYS A 77 13.20 15.03 2.89
C LYS A 77 12.15 14.17 3.59
N GLU A 78 10.89 14.27 3.19
CA GLU A 78 9.78 13.56 3.81
C GLU A 78 9.81 12.05 3.48
N TYR A 79 10.36 11.65 2.33
CA TYR A 79 10.63 10.25 2.00
C TYR A 79 11.97 9.83 2.58
N THR A 80 11.97 8.73 3.35
CA THR A 80 13.14 8.24 4.09
C THR A 80 13.82 7.04 3.43
N GLY A 81 13.31 6.57 2.29
CA GLY A 81 13.89 5.46 1.54
C GLY A 81 15.05 5.87 0.65
N ALA A 82 15.59 4.90 -0.08
CA ALA A 82 16.70 5.12 -1.00
C ALA A 82 16.28 6.02 -2.18
N LYS A 83 17.22 6.85 -2.64
CA LYS A 83 17.05 7.63 -3.86
C LYS A 83 17.00 6.73 -5.09
N ALA A 84 16.16 7.09 -6.04
CA ALA A 84 16.06 6.44 -7.34
C ALA A 84 17.16 6.90 -8.31
N GLY A 85 17.76 8.08 -8.10
CA GLY A 85 18.79 8.64 -8.97
C GLY A 85 18.22 9.29 -10.23
N GLY A 86 17.00 9.82 -10.16
CA GLY A 86 16.28 10.36 -11.31
C GLY A 86 15.03 11.13 -10.92
N LYS A 87 14.10 11.29 -11.87
CA LYS A 87 12.88 12.10 -11.70
C LYS A 87 12.01 11.70 -10.49
N ASP A 88 12.08 10.44 -10.06
CA ASP A 88 11.31 9.95 -8.92
C ASP A 88 11.80 10.54 -7.59
N ASP A 89 13.03 11.06 -7.51
CA ASP A 89 13.55 11.79 -6.34
C ASP A 89 12.84 13.16 -6.14
N GLU A 90 12.11 13.61 -7.16
CA GLU A 90 11.32 14.83 -7.16
C GLU A 90 9.81 14.56 -7.05
N MET A 91 9.41 13.30 -6.90
CA MET A 91 8.03 12.89 -6.80
C MET A 91 7.77 12.11 -5.51
N CYS A 92 6.58 12.26 -4.94
CA CYS A 92 6.22 11.55 -3.72
C CYS A 92 4.72 11.28 -3.65
N VAL A 93 4.35 10.12 -3.11
CA VAL A 93 2.97 9.80 -2.76
C VAL A 93 2.88 9.72 -1.25
N LYS A 94 2.14 10.65 -0.65
CA LYS A 94 1.84 10.61 0.78
C LYS A 94 0.46 10.00 0.98
N VAL A 95 0.41 8.92 1.76
CA VAL A 95 -0.86 8.29 2.17
C VAL A 95 -0.97 8.36 3.68
N GLN A 96 -2.09 8.89 4.17
CA GLN A 96 -2.37 8.96 5.60
C GLN A 96 -3.76 8.41 5.86
N SER A 97 -3.93 7.54 6.85
CA SER A 97 -5.26 7.27 7.39
C SER A 97 -5.65 8.43 8.29
N VAL A 98 -6.71 9.18 7.96
CA VAL A 98 -7.15 10.35 8.73
C VAL A 98 -8.66 10.24 8.97
N LYS A 99 -9.12 10.68 10.14
CA LYS A 99 -10.55 10.80 10.44
C LYS A 99 -11.15 11.95 9.64
N ILE A 100 -12.19 11.69 8.85
CA ILE A 100 -12.86 12.70 8.03
C ILE A 100 -13.98 13.34 8.88
N ALA A 101 -13.76 14.59 9.29
CA ALA A 101 -14.74 15.32 10.09
C ALA A 101 -15.79 15.98 9.21
N ALA A 102 -17.06 15.89 9.63
CA ALA A 102 -18.14 16.68 9.04
C ALA A 102 -18.17 18.08 9.65
N SER A 103 -18.55 19.08 8.85
CA SER A 103 -18.72 20.46 9.28
C SER A 103 -20.13 20.93 8.92
N GLU A 104 -20.91 21.35 9.93
CA GLU A 104 -22.26 21.87 9.72
C GLU A 104 -22.25 23.15 8.88
N ALA A 105 -21.26 24.02 9.07
CA ALA A 105 -21.11 25.23 8.26
C ALA A 105 -20.88 24.89 6.77
N ARG A 106 -20.04 23.88 6.48
CA ARG A 106 -19.84 23.43 5.10
C ARG A 106 -21.10 22.74 4.54
N ALA A 107 -21.82 21.97 5.36
CA ALA A 107 -23.06 21.33 4.96
C ALA A 107 -24.16 22.36 4.62
N ALA A 108 -24.31 23.41 5.43
CA ALA A 108 -25.24 24.50 5.17
C ALA A 108 -24.90 25.25 3.88
N ALA A 109 -23.62 25.52 3.62
CA ALA A 109 -23.18 26.13 2.37
C ALA A 109 -23.48 25.22 1.15
N GLN A 110 -23.24 23.91 1.27
CA GLN A 110 -23.55 22.95 0.20
C GLN A 110 -25.06 22.84 -0.05
N LEU A 111 -25.88 22.91 1.00
CA LEU A 111 -27.34 22.93 0.88
C LEU A 111 -27.81 24.19 0.15
N ALA A 112 -27.30 25.37 0.52
CA ALA A 112 -27.64 26.62 -0.15
C ALA A 112 -27.28 26.59 -1.65
N GLU A 113 -26.16 25.98 -2.01
CA GLU A 113 -25.73 25.79 -3.40
C GLU A 113 -26.66 24.83 -4.17
N SER A 114 -27.05 23.72 -3.55
CA SER A 114 -27.73 22.61 -4.25
C SER A 114 -29.26 22.66 -4.23
N ILE A 115 -29.89 23.35 -3.26
CA ILE A 115 -31.35 23.30 -3.04
C ILE A 115 -32.19 23.80 -4.21
N SER A 116 -31.64 24.70 -5.04
CA SER A 116 -32.37 25.25 -6.18
C SER A 116 -32.63 24.20 -7.27
N LEU A 117 -31.82 23.15 -7.32
CA LEU A 117 -31.78 22.11 -8.35
C LEU A 117 -31.64 22.59 -9.79
N LYS A 118 -31.60 23.90 -10.07
CA LYS A 118 -31.60 24.48 -11.43
C LYS A 118 -30.25 24.46 -12.12
N ALA A 119 -29.17 24.25 -11.36
CA ALA A 119 -27.80 24.32 -11.85
C ALA A 119 -27.01 23.07 -11.43
N LYS A 120 -26.02 22.72 -12.25
CA LYS A 120 -25.02 21.68 -11.99
C LYS A 120 -23.66 22.15 -12.49
N GLY A 121 -22.60 21.41 -12.15
CA GLY A 121 -21.29 21.60 -12.79
C GLY A 121 -21.36 21.36 -14.31
N ILE A 122 -20.28 21.66 -15.03
CA ILE A 122 -20.23 21.51 -16.50
C ILE A 122 -20.42 20.04 -16.89
N ASP A 123 -19.72 19.13 -16.22
CA ASP A 123 -19.69 17.70 -16.59
C ASP A 123 -20.96 16.94 -16.24
N GLY A 124 -21.37 16.03 -17.14
CA GLY A 124 -22.53 15.14 -16.97
C GLY A 124 -23.85 15.74 -17.47
N SER A 125 -24.85 14.88 -17.71
CA SER A 125 -26.19 15.33 -18.10
C SER A 125 -26.95 15.93 -16.91
N TYR A 126 -27.85 16.87 -17.17
CA TYR A 126 -28.76 17.38 -16.15
C TYR A 126 -29.94 16.44 -15.93
N THR A 127 -30.13 15.98 -14.70
CA THR A 127 -31.18 15.02 -14.30
C THR A 127 -32.09 15.53 -13.18
N GLY A 128 -31.99 16.81 -12.82
CA GLY A 128 -32.84 17.43 -11.80
C GLY A 128 -34.30 17.49 -12.26
N LYS A 129 -35.22 17.10 -11.39
CA LYS A 129 -36.67 17.25 -11.59
C LYS A 129 -37.12 18.41 -10.70
N ALA A 130 -37.48 19.52 -11.32
CA ALA A 130 -38.03 20.68 -10.63
C ALA A 130 -39.49 20.43 -10.21
#